data_AF-A0AAJ1R842-F1
#
_entry.id   AF-A0AAJ1R842-F1
#
_cell.length_a   1.000
_cell.length_b   1.000
_cell.length_c   1.000
_cell.angle_alpha   90.00
_cell.angle_beta   90.00
_cell.angle_gamma   90.00
#
_symmetry.space_group_name_H-M   'P 1'
#
loop_
_entity.id
_entity.type
_entity.pdbx_description
1 polymer ?
#
loop_
_entity_poly.entity_id
_entity_poly.type
_entity_poly.pdbx_seq_one_letter_code
_entity_poly.pdbx_strand_id
1 'polypeptide(L)'
;FGVNSGIGRAAKFLQRLLNSLNHCGEHYPDIRVDGAVGRMTLQSLKGFYAKRGESGMNVLAHAVNGLRIAFCVGITEDNESQEVFAFG
;
A
#
# COMPACT_ATOMS: atom_id res chain seq x y z
N PHE A 1 -10.80 0.96 -2.87
CA PHE A 1 -9.61 1.38 -3.65
C PHE A 1 -9.85 1.63 -5.15
N GLY A 2 -11.04 1.36 -5.71
CA GLY A 2 -11.23 1.39 -7.18
C GLY A 2 -11.55 2.75 -7.81
N VAL A 3 -12.11 3.71 -7.08
CA VAL A 3 -12.79 4.86 -7.72
C VAL A 3 -12.01 6.19 -7.66
N ASN A 4 -11.22 6.44 -6.61
CA ASN A 4 -10.60 7.78 -6.40
C ASN A 4 -9.06 7.81 -6.43
N SER A 5 -8.34 6.70 -6.69
CA SER A 5 -6.87 6.68 -6.55
C SER A 5 -6.09 6.09 -7.73
N GLY A 6 -6.76 5.46 -8.69
CA GLY A 6 -6.14 4.71 -9.78
C GLY A 6 -5.50 3.39 -9.32
N ILE A 7 -5.79 2.29 -10.02
CA ILE A 7 -5.35 0.93 -9.66
C ILE A 7 -3.82 0.85 -9.49
N GLY A 8 -3.06 1.53 -10.36
CA GLY A 8 -1.60 1.56 -10.29
C GLY A 8 -1.05 2.20 -9.01
N ARG A 9 -1.77 3.13 -8.38
CA ARG A 9 -1.31 3.78 -7.14
C ARG A 9 -1.46 2.85 -5.93
N ALA A 10 -2.59 2.14 -5.85
CA ALA A 10 -2.82 1.14 -4.81
C ALA A 10 -1.76 0.04 -4.85
N ALA A 11 -1.42 -0.43 -6.06
CA ALA A 11 -0.35 -1.41 -6.25
C ALA A 11 1.02 -0.88 -5.80
N LYS A 12 1.35 0.39 -6.12
CA LYS A 12 2.60 1.01 -5.64
C LYS A 12 2.65 1.15 -4.13
N PHE A 13 1.54 1.50 -3.47
CA PHE A 13 1.49 1.55 -2.00
C PHE A 13 1.73 0.17 -1.38
N LEU A 14 1.10 -0.87 -1.92
CA LEU A 14 1.35 -2.24 -1.48
C LEU A 14 2.83 -2.63 -1.63
N GLN A 15 3.42 -2.39 -2.80
CA GLN A 15 4.84 -2.71 -3.06
C GLN A 15 5.79 -1.96 -2.12
N ARG A 16 5.55 -0.67 -1.87
CA ARG A 16 6.33 0.12 -0.90
C ARG A 16 6.24 -0.45 0.50
N LEU A 17 5.03 -0.78 0.96
CA LEU A 17 4.81 -1.34 2.29
C LEU A 17 5.44 -2.72 2.43
N LEU A 18 5.35 -3.58 1.41
CA LEU A 18 6.02 -4.87 1.42
C LEU A 18 7.54 -4.72 1.60
N ASN A 19 8.18 -3.78 0.90
CA ASN A 19 9.61 -3.49 1.10
C ASN A 19 9.87 -2.93 2.51
N SER A 20 9.10 -1.93 2.97
CA SER A 20 9.31 -1.35 4.30
C SER A 20 9.11 -2.34 5.46
N LEU A 21 8.34 -3.41 5.24
CA LEU A 21 7.99 -4.39 6.27
C LEU A 21 8.69 -5.75 6.10
N ASN A 22 9.64 -5.87 5.17
CA ASN A 22 10.37 -7.11 4.90
C ASN A 22 11.54 -7.41 5.86
N HIS A 23 11.70 -6.58 6.90
CA HIS A 23 12.79 -6.69 7.86
C HIS A 23 14.18 -6.65 7.19
N CYS A 24 14.48 -5.54 6.51
CA CYS A 24 15.76 -5.33 5.82
C CYS A 24 16.07 -6.44 4.79
N GLY A 25 15.05 -6.98 4.14
CA GLY A 25 15.17 -8.04 3.14
C GLY A 25 15.21 -9.47 3.70
N GLU A 26 15.18 -9.67 5.03
CA GLU A 26 15.29 -11.01 5.63
C GLU A 26 14.06 -11.89 5.32
N HIS A 27 12.86 -11.30 5.29
CA HIS A 27 11.65 -12.05 4.99
C HIS A 27 11.53 -12.39 3.50
N TYR A 28 11.93 -11.46 2.65
CA TYR A 28 11.98 -11.54 1.19
C TYR A 28 12.71 -10.28 0.67
N PRO A 29 13.38 -10.35 -0.49
CA PRO A 29 14.11 -9.21 -1.04
C PRO A 29 13.16 -8.05 -1.41
N ASP A 30 13.71 -6.84 -1.45
CA ASP A 30 12.98 -5.69 -1.99
C ASP A 30 12.51 -5.95 -3.42
N ILE A 31 11.28 -5.54 -3.70
CA ILE A 31 10.68 -5.60 -5.03
C ILE A 31 10.61 -4.22 -5.66
N ARG A 32 10.55 -4.20 -7.00
CA ARG A 32 10.35 -2.97 -7.76
C ARG A 32 8.97 -2.38 -7.47
N VAL A 33 8.93 -1.05 -7.31
CA VAL A 33 7.69 -0.27 -7.14
C VAL A 33 7.21 0.25 -8.50
N ASP A 34 6.71 -0.65 -9.34
CA ASP A 34 6.23 -0.33 -10.69
C ASP A 34 4.71 -0.15 -10.79
N GLY A 35 3.96 -0.55 -9.76
CA GLY A 35 2.49 -0.55 -9.77
C GLY A 35 1.86 -1.71 -10.53
N ALA A 36 2.65 -2.70 -10.98
CA ALA A 36 2.17 -3.93 -11.58
C ALA A 36 2.17 -5.06 -10.54
N VAL A 37 1.00 -5.62 -10.22
CA VAL A 37 0.90 -6.76 -9.29
C VAL A 37 1.30 -8.04 -10.03
N GLY A 38 2.61 -8.27 -10.16
CA GLY A 38 3.19 -9.43 -10.81
C GLY A 38 3.63 -10.53 -9.84
N ARG A 39 4.34 -11.53 -10.38
CA ARG A 39 4.83 -12.70 -9.61
C ARG A 39 5.62 -12.31 -8.36
N MET A 40 6.50 -11.31 -8.46
CA MET A 40 7.33 -10.86 -7.34
C MET A 40 6.50 -10.23 -6.21
N THR A 41 5.50 -9.42 -6.55
CA THR A 41 4.58 -8.84 -5.56
C THR A 41 3.78 -9.92 -4.83
N LEU A 42 3.27 -10.91 -5.59
CA LEU A 42 2.53 -12.03 -5.00
C LEU A 42 3.41 -12.94 -4.12
N GLN A 43 4.66 -13.21 -4.53
CA GLN A 43 5.60 -13.97 -3.71
C GLN A 43 5.98 -13.22 -2.43
N SER A 44 6.23 -11.92 -2.52
CA SER A 44 6.55 -11.09 -1.35
C SER A 44 5.37 -11.03 -0.38
N LEU A 45 4.13 -10.94 -0.88
CA LEU A 45 2.94 -11.01 -0.03
C LEU A 45 2.80 -12.36 0.67
N LYS A 46 3.09 -13.47 -0.03
CA LYS A 46 3.14 -14.81 0.59
C LYS A 46 4.23 -14.92 1.65
N GLY A 47 5.43 -14.40 1.37
CA GLY A 47 6.54 -14.37 2.33
C GLY A 47 6.20 -13.54 3.56
N PHE A 48 5.55 -12.39 3.36
CA PHE A 48 5.03 -11.55 4.44
C PHE A 48 4.02 -12.31 5.30
N TYR A 49 3.04 -12.96 4.68
CA TYR A 49 2.06 -13.79 5.39
C TYR A 49 2.74 -14.93 6.17
N ALA A 50 3.69 -15.64 5.56
CA ALA A 50 4.40 -16.73 6.21
C ALA A 50 5.16 -16.29 7.47
N LYS A 51 5.66 -15.04 7.50
CA LYS A 51 6.41 -14.50 8.64
C LYS A 51 5.56 -13.79 9.69
N ARG A 52 4.42 -13.21 9.30
CA ARG A 52 3.62 -12.33 10.17
C ARG A 52 2.18 -12.78 10.41
N GLY A 53 1.70 -13.77 9.66
CA GLY A 53 0.35 -14.34 9.74
C GLY A 53 -0.77 -13.30 9.57
N GLU A 54 -1.94 -13.64 10.09
CA GLU A 54 -3.15 -12.81 10.04
C GLU A 54 -2.96 -11.43 10.69
N SER A 55 -2.25 -11.37 11.82
CA SER A 55 -1.97 -10.09 12.49
C SER A 55 -1.19 -9.15 11.57
N GLY A 56 -0.17 -9.67 10.87
CA GLY A 56 0.57 -8.93 9.87
C GLY A 56 -0.30 -8.44 8.72
N MET A 57 -1.20 -9.27 8.23
CA MET A 57 -2.12 -8.89 7.14
C MET A 57 -3.06 -7.75 7.55
N ASN A 58 -3.55 -7.76 8.79
CA ASN A 58 -4.36 -6.66 9.31
C ASN A 58 -3.55 -5.36 9.37
N VAL A 59 -2.31 -5.42 9.88
CA VAL A 59 -1.39 -4.26 9.89
C VAL A 59 -1.14 -3.75 8.46
N LEU A 60 -0.87 -4.65 7.51
CA LEU A 60 -0.65 -4.28 6.11
C LEU A 60 -1.89 -3.61 5.51
N ALA A 61 -3.09 -4.15 5.75
CA ALA A 61 -4.34 -3.55 5.29
C ALA A 61 -4.57 -2.15 5.88
N HIS A 62 -4.34 -1.98 7.18
CA HIS A 62 -4.42 -0.67 7.83
C HIS A 62 -3.38 0.31 7.29
N ALA A 63 -2.15 -0.15 7.04
CA ALA A 63 -1.10 0.70 6.47
C ALA A 63 -1.44 1.15 5.04
N VAL A 64 -1.97 0.26 4.20
CA VAL A 64 -2.44 0.62 2.84
C VAL A 64 -3.57 1.66 2.92
N ASN A 65 -4.51 1.50 3.86
CA ASN A 65 -5.56 2.49 4.13
C ASN A 65 -4.99 3.82 4.61
N GLY A 66 -4.01 3.81 5.51
CA GLY A 66 -3.33 5.01 6.00
C GLY A 66 -2.65 5.79 4.88
N LEU A 67 -1.92 5.10 3.98
CA LEU A 67 -1.31 5.73 2.81
C LEU A 67 -2.35 6.32 1.84
N ARG A 68 -3.52 5.68 1.70
CA ARG A 68 -4.62 6.24 0.92
C ARG A 68 -5.14 7.54 1.54
N ILE A 69 -5.38 7.55 2.86
CA ILE A 69 -5.90 8.72 3.56
C ILE A 69 -4.91 9.87 3.46
N ALA A 70 -3.63 9.63 3.75
CA ALA A 70 -2.58 10.64 3.62
C ALA A 70 -2.53 11.22 2.19
N PHE A 71 -2.70 10.38 1.18
CA PHE A 71 -2.79 10.85 -0.21
C PHE A 71 -4.04 11.70 -0.48
N CYS A 72 -5.21 11.31 0.04
CA CYS A 72 -6.43 12.10 -0.09
C CYS A 72 -6.31 13.46 0.61
N VAL A 73 -5.70 13.52 1.80
CA VAL A 73 -5.42 14.78 2.50
C VAL A 73 -4.49 15.67 1.67
N GLY A 74 -3.43 15.11 1.07
CA GLY A 74 -2.58 15.88 0.17
C GLY A 74 -3.33 16.48 -1.03
N ILE A 75 -4.31 15.75 -1.59
CA ILE A 75 -5.17 16.30 -2.66
C ILE A 75 -5.98 17.51 -2.16
N THR A 76 -6.48 17.48 -0.92
CA THR A 76 -7.25 18.61 -0.39
C THR A 76 -6.38 19.80 -0.07
N GLU A 77 -5.15 19.59 0.40
CA GLU A 77 -4.18 20.67 0.62
C GLU A 77 -3.84 21.40 -0.69
N ASP A 78 -3.76 20.66 -1.81
CA ASP A 78 -3.51 21.23 -3.14
C ASP A 78 -4.78 21.79 -3.83
N ASN A 79 -5.97 21.41 -3.36
CA ASN A 79 -7.25 21.80 -3.95
C ASN A 79 -8.39 21.77 -2.92
N GLU A 80 -8.71 22.93 -2.36
CA GLU A 80 -9.79 23.13 -1.37
C GLU A 80 -11.15 22.59 -1.84
N SER A 81 -11.42 22.59 -3.16
CA SER A 81 -12.67 22.06 -3.71
C SER A 81 -12.86 20.56 -3.46
N GLN A 82 -11.80 19.85 -3.06
CA GLN A 82 -11.82 18.41 -2.79
C GLN A 82 -12.13 18.08 -1.32
N GLU A 83 -12.12 19.06 -0.42
CA GLU A 83 -12.42 18.86 1.02
C GLU A 83 -13.81 18.25 1.24
N VAL A 84 -14.78 18.61 0.41
CA VAL A 84 -16.16 18.09 0.45
C VAL A 84 -16.24 16.57 0.24
N PHE A 85 -15.21 15.96 -0.37
CA PHE A 85 -15.14 14.51 -0.61
C PHE A 85 -14.22 13.77 0.37
N ALA A 86 -13.46 14.48 1.21
CA ALA A 86 -12.45 13.87 2.07
C ALA A 86 -13.04 13.15 3.29
N PHE A 87 -14.24 13.54 3.74
CA PHE A 87 -14.93 12.93 4.88
C PHE A 87 -15.72 11.66 4.53
N GLY A 88 -15.90 11.35 3.23
CA GLY A 88 -16.73 10.24 2.72
C GLY A 88 -16.04 8.89 2.54
#